data_AF-A0A952HP45-F1
#
_entry.id   AF-A0A952HP45-F1
#
_cell.length_a   1.000
_cell.length_b   1.000
_cell.length_c   1.000
_cell.angle_alpha   90.00
_cell.angle_beta   90.00
_cell.angle_gamma   90.00
#
_symmetry.space_group_name_H-M   'P 1'
#
loop_
_entity.id
_entity.type
_entity.pdbx_description
1 polymer ?
#
loop_
_entity_poly.entity_id
_entity_poly.type
_entity_poly.pdbx_seq_one_letter_code
_entity_poly.pdbx_strand_id
1 'polypeptide(L)' 'MVGAPFDGGWETVADAAYYPGLGSGEAIWLYISIAMCVIALIVGHIHEGKAYRKADRDHNH' A
#
# COMPACT_ATOMS: atom_id res chain seq x y z
N MET A 1 -33.94 -4.27 -13.24
CA MET A 1 -32.67 -4.96 -13.56
C MET A 1 -31.56 -4.09 -13.02
N VAL A 2 -30.75 -4.62 -12.10
CA VAL A 2 -29.46 -4.00 -11.78
C VAL A 2 -28.53 -4.48 -12.89
N GLY A 3 -28.33 -3.62 -13.90
CA GLY A 3 -27.39 -3.87 -15.00
C GLY A 3 -25.97 -3.93 -14.46
N ALA A 4 -25.10 -4.70 -15.11
CA ALA A 4 -23.74 -4.82 -14.64
C ALA A 4 -23.01 -3.49 -14.84
N PRO A 5 -22.10 -3.08 -13.95
CA PRO A 5 -21.44 -1.76 -14.00
C PRO A 5 -20.58 -1.51 -15.26
N PHE A 6 -20.46 -2.50 -16.15
CA PHE A 6 -19.76 -2.44 -17.42
C PHE A 6 -20.70 -2.36 -18.65
N ASP A 7 -22.02 -2.28 -18.47
CA ASP A 7 -23.00 -2.17 -19.57
C ASP A 7 -22.94 -0.79 -20.29
N GLY A 8 -22.31 0.22 -19.69
CA GLY A 8 -22.22 1.59 -20.22
C GLY A 8 -21.00 1.92 -21.09
N GLY A 9 -20.16 0.92 -21.41
CA GLY A 9 -18.93 1.12 -22.19
C GLY A 9 -17.75 1.67 -21.37
N TRP A 10 -16.60 1.81 -22.02
CA TRP A 10 -15.32 2.16 -21.38
C TRP A 10 -15.35 3.48 -20.59
N GLU A 11 -16.22 4.42 -20.97
CA GLU A 11 -16.41 5.70 -20.26
C GLU A 11 -16.98 5.48 -18.86
N THR A 12 -17.91 4.55 -18.69
CA THR A 12 -18.50 4.22 -17.38
C THR A 12 -17.49 3.53 -16.46
N VAL A 13 -16.62 2.68 -17.02
CA VAL A 13 -15.53 2.05 -16.28
C VAL A 13 -14.46 3.08 -15.91
N ALA A 14 -14.16 4.02 -16.81
CA ALA A 14 -13.25 5.11 -16.54
C ALA A 14 -13.77 5.98 -15.40
N ASP A 15 -15.02 6.44 -15.45
CA ASP A 15 -15.62 7.28 -14.40
C ASP A 15 -15.77 6.56 -13.06
N ALA A 16 -16.03 5.25 -13.07
CA ALA A 16 -16.07 4.43 -11.84
C ALA A 16 -14.66 4.21 -11.25
N ALA A 17 -13.63 4.08 -12.08
CA ALA A 17 -12.25 3.86 -11.64
C ALA A 17 -11.50 5.16 -11.32
N TYR A 18 -11.92 6.32 -11.85
CA TYR A 18 -11.21 7.60 -11.72
C TYR A 18 -11.68 8.51 -10.57
N TYR A 19 -12.76 8.18 -9.87
CA TYR A 19 -13.17 8.92 -8.67
C TYR A 19 -12.79 8.15 -7.40
N PRO A 20 -11.57 8.37 -6.85
CA PRO A 20 -11.15 7.82 -5.56
C PRO A 20 -11.89 8.54 -4.40
N GLY A 21 -13.22 8.47 -4.41
CA GLY A 21 -14.09 9.21 -3.51
C GLY A 21 -15.57 8.83 -3.57
N LEU A 22 -16.01 7.97 -4.51
CA LEU A 22 -17.43 7.61 -4.64
C LEU A 22 -17.85 6.33 -3.89
N GLY A 23 -16.94 5.74 -3.10
CA GLY A 23 -17.22 4.57 -2.26
C GLY A 23 -16.43 4.62 -0.96
N SER A 24 -17.11 4.56 0.18
CA SER A 24 -16.51 4.66 1.53
C SER A 24 -15.47 3.58 1.87
N GLY A 25 -15.26 2.59 1.00
CA GLY A 25 -14.30 1.49 1.19
C GLY A 25 -12.97 1.64 0.44
N GLU A 26 -12.91 2.37 -0.67
CA GLU A 26 -11.70 2.42 -1.52
C GLU A 26 -10.57 3.23 -0.87
N ALA A 27 -10.91 4.35 -0.23
CA ALA A 27 -9.93 5.14 0.52
C ALA A 27 -9.34 4.36 1.70
N ILE A 28 -10.15 3.51 2.36
CA ILE A 28 -9.68 2.65 3.46
C ILE A 28 -8.60 1.70 2.94
N TRP A 29 -8.85 1.03 1.81
CA TRP A 29 -7.87 0.13 1.22
C TRP A 29 -6.62 0.85 0.74
N LEU A 30 -6.75 2.04 0.14
CA LEU A 30 -5.61 2.88 -0.23
C LEU A 30 -4.70 3.17 0.98
N TYR A 31 -5.29 3.64 2.09
CA TYR A 31 -4.52 3.93 3.31
C TYR A 31 -3.89 2.68 3.91
N ILE A 32 -4.59 1.54 3.89
CA ILE A 32 -4.03 0.26 4.35
C ILE A 32 -2.82 -0.13 3.50
N SER A 33 -2.91 -0.05 2.17
CA SER A 33 -1.80 -0.37 1.27
C SER A 33 -0.59 0.53 1.52
N ILE A 34 -0.81 1.83 1.65
CA ILE A 34 0.25 2.79 1.96
C ILE A 34 0.90 2.46 3.31
N ALA A 35 0.08 2.20 4.34
CA ALA A 35 0.57 1.86 5.68
C ALA A 35 1.42 0.58 5.67
N MET A 36 1.01 -0.45 4.93
CA MET A 36 1.80 -1.69 4.78
C MET A 36 3.16 -1.42 4.14
N CYS A 37 3.23 -0.60 3.09
CA CYS A 37 4.49 -0.22 2.46
C CYS A 37 5.42 0.51 3.43
N VAL A 38 4.89 1.48 4.19
CA VAL A 38 5.67 2.25 5.16
C VAL A 38 6.21 1.34 6.28
N ILE A 39 5.39 0.44 6.80
CA ILE A 39 5.82 -0.53 7.85
C ILE A 39 6.94 -1.41 7.33
N ALA A 40 6.84 -1.93 6.10
CA ALA A 40 7.87 -2.77 5.51
C ALA A 40 9.23 -2.05 5.41
N LEU A 41 9.23 -0.78 4.99
CA LEU A 41 10.43 0.04 4.92
C LEU A 41 11.06 0.26 6.30
N ILE A 42 10.24 0.58 7.31
CA ILE A 42 10.71 0.79 8.69
C ILE A 42 11.33 -0.49 9.26
N VAL A 43 10.66 -1.64 9.09
CA VAL A 43 11.13 -2.93 9.59
C VAL A 43 12.45 -3.33 8.90
N GLY A 44 12.55 -3.15 7.58
CA GLY A 44 13.78 -3.40 6.82
C GLY A 44 14.94 -2.56 7.34
N HIS A 45 14.72 -1.24 7.49
CA HIS A 45 15.74 -0.33 8.01
C HIS A 45 16.22 -0.69 9.44
N ILE A 46 15.30 -1.08 10.33
CA ILE A 46 15.64 -1.52 11.68
C ILE A 46 16.46 -2.83 11.64
N HIS A 47 16.12 -3.76 10.74
CA HIS A 47 16.82 -5.03 10.63
C HIS A 47 18.28 -4.83 10.20
N GLU A 48 18.51 -3.96 9.22
CA GLU A 48 19.85 -3.58 8.76
C GLU A 48 20.65 -2.90 9.87
N GLY A 49 20.06 -1.92 10.57
CA GLY A 49 20.73 -1.23 11.68
C GLY A 49 21.14 -2.16 12.83
N LYS A 50 20.36 -3.22 13.10
CA LYS A 50 20.72 -4.25 14.09
C LYS A 50 21.84 -5.16 13.59
N ALA A 51 21.89 -5.47 12.30
CA ALA A 51 22.96 -6.25 11.70
C ALA A 51 24.30 -5.50 11.76
N TYR A 52 24.31 -4.21 11.42
CA TYR A 52 25.52 -3.37 11.52
C TYR A 52 26.01 -3.23 12.95
N ARG A 53 25.13 -2.98 13.92
CA ARG A 53 25.51 -2.92 15.34
C ARG A 53 26.05 -4.23 15.89
N LYS A 54 25.64 -5.37 15.33
CA LYS A 54 26.15 -6.68 15.73
C LYS A 54 27.52 -6.94 15.12
N ALA A 55 27.70 -6.62 13.84
CA ALA A 55 29.00 -6.74 13.17
C ALA A 55 30.07 -5.82 13.78
N ASP A 56 29.69 -4.59 14.16
CA ASP A 56 30.61 -3.63 14.79
C ASP A 56 31.08 -4.08 16.18
N ARG A 57 30.18 -4.73 16.95
CA ARG A 57 30.53 -5.33 18.25
C ARG A 57 31.45 -6.55 18.12
N ASP A 58 31.26 -7.37 17.08
CA ASP A 58 32.06 -8.58 16.88
C ASP A 58 33.45 -8.26 16.28
N HIS A 59 33.63 -7.13 15.59
CA HIS A 59 34.94 -6.68 15.07
C HIS A 59 35.80 -5.97 16.14
N ASN A 60 35.18 -5.42 17.19
CA ASN A 60 35.89 -4.67 18.23
C ASN A 60 36.25 -5.51 19.48
N HIS A 61 36.24 -6.85 19.35
CA HIS A 61 36.56 -7.83 20.39
C HIS A 61 37.71 -8.74 19.97
#